data_AF-A0A844T280-F1
#
_entry.id   AF-A0A844T280-F1
#
_cell.length_a   1.000
_cell.length_b   1.000
_cell.length_c   1.000
_cell.angle_alpha   90.00
_cell.angle_beta   90.00
_cell.angle_gamma   90.00
#
_symmetry.space_group_name_H-M   'P 1'
#
loop_
_entity.id
_entity.type
_entity.pdbx_description
1 polymer ?
#
loop_
_entity_poly.entity_id
_entity_poly.type
_entity_poly.pdbx_seq_one_letter_code
_entity_poly.pdbx_strand_id
1 'polypeptide(L)'
;MSRALRILVAVAALFGGVVSLSAAENAQLARGTAITDPDLLRKLDQNDTLTISRLLRPELNADVPLATDLMFSSLPQLKAIPPAIDAEFDRYIARYRAIYPGETIGVGEGFDAQLFDLANLKSRDTRFVLAGIVNRMDRAYVSEESCGEIRLIYRLARFDNRPEGGKTATRLPMTFNLVMKARDARQTDGNGRPIACAEVARRWLDNGDWQELIGGSFHPSDAMLDRIETNIQVSVAPKSALHDFRSDYLLKVFKYDAATKQFEESTLENQIDRDRILADNDLRRDFKHWLLAPDHLREFDRGTVLIPEKFLARAAVVPTPAGLDASALQPEFGMMQGEGKGDPVFSDDDVVGALKQATARGDMQNIRSVAGFQRRLNDVTCAGCHQTRGIGGFHFPGVDWLADQPSKSTIVPASPHFLGDQLRRRDILTAFAAGKRPDFSRGFADRPQTRGSRELAGSEYQDGWGAHCSLQNAGSGTRDESFTSWSCANGLTCQAAAASSRIGMCFIKTR
;
A
#
# COMPACT_ATOMS: atom_id res chain seq x y z
N MET A 1 -19.23 45.49 12.01
CA MET A 1 -19.09 44.16 11.39
C MET A 1 -20.41 43.41 11.51
N SER A 2 -21.01 42.98 10.39
CA SER A 2 -22.30 42.27 10.41
C SER A 2 -22.17 40.88 11.07
N ARG A 3 -23.27 40.35 11.61
CA ARG A 3 -23.31 39.00 12.21
C ARG A 3 -22.83 37.92 11.23
N ALA A 4 -23.09 38.08 9.93
CA ALA A 4 -22.63 37.16 8.89
C ALA A 4 -21.10 37.15 8.76
N LEU A 5 -20.44 38.30 8.90
CA LEU A 5 -18.97 38.39 8.84
C LEU A 5 -18.30 37.76 10.07
N ARG A 6 -18.93 37.84 11.25
CA ARG A 6 -18.43 37.17 12.47
C ARG A 6 -18.58 35.64 12.40
N ILE A 7 -19.64 35.14 11.77
CA ILE A 7 -19.83 33.70 11.53
C ILE A 7 -18.82 33.18 10.50
N LEU A 8 -18.56 33.92 9.42
CA LEU A 8 -17.54 33.56 8.43
C LEU A 8 -16.12 33.54 9.01
N VAL A 9 -15.78 34.49 9.87
CA VAL A 9 -14.48 34.50 10.58
C VAL A 9 -14.38 33.36 11.60
N ALA A 10 -15.46 33.04 12.31
CA ALA A 10 -15.49 31.90 13.24
C ALA A 10 -15.38 30.55 12.52
N VAL A 11 -16.05 30.39 11.37
CA VAL A 11 -15.96 29.19 10.51
C VAL A 11 -14.56 29.08 9.89
N ALA A 12 -13.96 30.17 9.41
CA ALA A 12 -12.58 30.15 8.89
C ALA A 12 -11.54 29.84 9.98
N ALA A 13 -11.76 30.30 11.23
CA ALA A 13 -10.88 29.97 12.36
C ALA A 13 -11.06 28.52 12.86
N LEU A 14 -12.29 27.98 12.83
CA LEU A 14 -12.56 26.59 13.19
C LEU A 14 -12.06 25.60 12.13
N PHE A 15 -12.18 25.89 10.83
CA PHE A 15 -11.65 25.02 9.78
C PHE A 15 -10.14 25.21 9.54
N GLY A 16 -9.58 26.41 9.78
CA GLY A 16 -8.13 26.63 9.70
C GLY A 16 -7.33 25.96 10.83
N GLY A 17 -7.95 25.80 12.01
CA GLY A 17 -7.33 25.13 13.16
C GLY A 17 -7.28 23.61 13.04
N VAL A 18 -8.37 22.97 12.61
CA VAL A 18 -8.50 21.49 12.58
C VAL A 18 -7.61 20.84 11.52
N VAL A 19 -7.38 21.52 10.38
CA VAL A 19 -6.55 20.99 9.28
C VAL A 19 -5.05 21.10 9.59
N SER A 20 -4.63 22.08 10.40
CA SER A 20 -3.23 22.23 10.84
C SER A 20 -2.82 21.18 11.89
N LEU A 21 -3.79 20.69 12.69
CA LEU A 21 -3.58 19.60 13.64
C LEU A 21 -3.31 18.26 12.95
N SER A 22 -4.08 17.91 11.92
CA SER A 22 -3.96 16.62 11.21
C SER A 22 -2.58 16.40 10.57
N ALA A 23 -1.96 17.44 9.99
CA ALA A 23 -0.63 17.33 9.40
C ALA A 23 0.48 17.08 10.44
N ALA A 24 0.39 17.75 11.59
CA ALA A 24 1.32 17.57 12.70
C ALA A 24 1.14 16.19 13.38
N GLU A 25 -0.11 15.75 13.53
CA GLU A 25 -0.46 14.42 14.04
C GLU A 25 0.07 13.31 13.13
N ASN A 26 -0.04 13.45 11.80
CA ASN A 26 0.48 12.45 10.85
C ASN A 26 2.01 12.30 10.92
N ALA A 27 2.73 13.41 11.05
CA ALA A 27 4.18 13.40 11.24
C ALA A 27 4.57 12.74 12.58
N GLN A 28 3.76 12.94 13.63
CA GLN A 28 3.95 12.30 14.92
C GLN A 28 3.67 10.79 14.88
N LEU A 29 2.63 10.36 14.14
CA LEU A 29 2.27 8.94 14.00
C LEU A 29 3.35 8.15 13.26
N ALA A 30 3.96 8.73 12.22
CA ALA A 30 5.02 8.09 11.43
C ALA A 30 6.42 8.21 12.05
N ARG A 31 6.55 8.81 13.24
CA ARG A 31 7.83 9.06 13.90
C ARG A 31 8.59 7.76 14.14
N GLY A 32 9.82 7.70 13.66
CA GLY A 32 10.72 6.56 13.79
C GLY A 32 10.38 5.35 12.92
N THR A 33 9.36 5.44 12.06
CA THR A 33 8.94 4.35 11.17
C THR A 33 8.90 4.77 9.70
N ALA A 34 8.89 6.07 9.41
CA ALA A 34 9.07 6.59 8.06
C ALA A 34 9.69 7.99 8.04
N ILE A 35 10.37 8.31 6.95
CA ILE A 35 10.88 9.65 6.63
C ILE A 35 9.94 10.24 5.58
N THR A 36 9.20 11.26 6.01
CA THR A 36 8.17 11.94 5.21
C THR A 36 8.38 13.45 5.11
N ASP A 37 9.44 13.99 5.74
CA ASP A 37 9.71 15.41 5.72
C ASP A 37 10.17 15.88 4.32
N PRO A 38 9.44 16.80 3.68
CA PRO A 38 9.68 17.20 2.30
C PRO A 38 11.05 17.86 2.08
N ASP A 39 11.57 18.62 3.06
CA ASP A 39 12.85 19.30 2.92
C ASP A 39 14.00 18.30 2.96
N LEU A 40 13.92 17.33 3.86
CA LEU A 40 14.86 16.23 3.94
C LEU A 40 14.81 15.36 2.67
N LEU A 41 13.63 14.96 2.21
CA LEU A 41 13.46 14.15 1.00
C LEU A 41 14.01 14.87 -0.24
N ARG A 42 13.73 16.16 -0.37
CA ARG A 42 14.31 17.01 -1.42
C ARG A 42 15.84 17.02 -1.37
N LYS A 43 16.43 17.20 -0.18
CA LYS A 43 17.90 17.20 -0.02
C LYS A 43 18.51 15.85 -0.41
N LEU A 44 17.85 14.76 -0.04
CA LEU A 44 18.24 13.38 -0.35
C LEU A 44 18.17 13.05 -1.85
N ASP A 45 17.19 13.63 -2.54
CA ASP A 45 17.00 13.49 -3.98
C ASP A 45 17.96 14.39 -4.78
N GLN A 46 18.08 15.67 -4.41
CA GLN A 46 18.86 16.67 -5.16
C GLN A 46 20.37 16.49 -5.05
N ASN A 47 20.87 15.96 -3.95
CA ASN A 47 22.30 15.69 -3.76
C ASN A 47 22.72 14.34 -4.35
N ASP A 48 21.91 13.76 -5.26
CA ASP A 48 22.09 12.44 -5.85
C ASP A 48 22.39 11.33 -4.82
N THR A 49 21.89 11.48 -3.59
CA THR A 49 22.26 10.59 -2.48
C THR A 49 21.47 9.31 -2.53
N LEU A 50 20.16 9.42 -2.73
CA LEU A 50 19.22 8.29 -2.78
C LEU A 50 18.43 8.30 -4.08
N THR A 51 19.08 8.57 -5.21
CA THR A 51 18.45 8.39 -6.53
C THR A 51 18.57 6.95 -6.97
N ILE A 52 17.64 6.50 -7.83
CA ILE A 52 17.66 5.12 -8.37
C ILE A 52 18.97 4.85 -9.10
N SER A 53 19.46 5.81 -9.90
CA SER A 53 20.73 5.69 -10.63
C SER A 53 21.91 5.51 -9.70
N ARG A 54 22.00 6.32 -8.64
CA ARG A 54 23.08 6.22 -7.64
C ARG A 54 23.07 4.85 -6.95
N LEU A 55 21.90 4.40 -6.51
CA LEU A 55 21.74 3.15 -5.75
C LEU A 55 22.02 1.90 -6.59
N LEU A 56 21.69 1.93 -7.89
CA LEU A 56 21.90 0.77 -8.78
C LEU A 56 23.24 0.78 -9.49
N ARG A 57 23.84 1.96 -9.69
CA ARG A 57 25.14 2.10 -10.35
C ARG A 57 25.98 3.20 -9.68
N PRO A 58 26.57 2.90 -8.52
CA PRO A 58 27.42 3.81 -7.74
C PRO A 58 28.53 4.53 -8.52
N GLU A 59 29.12 3.81 -9.48
CA GLU A 59 30.26 4.23 -10.31
C GLU A 59 29.88 5.31 -11.33
N LEU A 60 28.57 5.52 -11.57
CA LEU A 60 28.07 6.54 -12.48
C LEU A 60 28.25 7.92 -11.80
N ASN A 61 29.34 8.62 -12.12
CA ASN A 61 29.55 10.01 -11.71
C ASN A 61 28.58 10.92 -12.49
N ALA A 62 27.35 11.06 -12.01
CA ALA A 62 26.40 12.04 -12.52
C ALA A 62 25.98 12.96 -11.36
N ASP A 63 26.33 14.24 -11.44
CA ASP A 63 25.89 15.25 -10.47
C ASP A 63 24.38 15.56 -10.57
N VAL A 64 23.62 14.81 -11.39
CA VAL A 64 22.22 15.07 -11.72
C VAL A 64 21.43 13.76 -11.83
N PRO A 65 20.24 13.66 -11.18
CA PRO A 65 19.35 12.52 -11.33
C PRO A 65 18.96 12.26 -12.80
N LEU A 66 18.95 10.99 -13.22
CA LEU A 66 18.61 10.61 -14.59
C LEU A 66 17.12 10.81 -14.91
N ALA A 67 16.84 11.34 -16.11
CA ALA A 67 15.52 11.28 -16.71
C ALA A 67 15.12 9.84 -17.09
N THR A 68 13.83 9.57 -17.28
CA THR A 68 13.34 8.19 -17.48
C THR A 68 13.90 7.53 -18.75
N ASP A 69 14.07 8.30 -19.82
CA ASP A 69 14.68 7.85 -21.07
C ASP A 69 16.10 7.30 -20.84
N LEU A 70 16.96 8.07 -20.18
CA LEU A 70 18.33 7.68 -19.84
C LEU A 70 18.35 6.60 -18.76
N MET A 71 17.48 6.68 -17.74
CA MET A 71 17.42 5.69 -16.67
C MET A 71 17.15 4.30 -17.23
N PHE A 72 16.11 4.12 -18.05
CA PHE A 72 15.76 2.81 -18.60
C PHE A 72 16.68 2.36 -19.73
N SER A 73 17.32 3.27 -20.47
CA SER A 73 18.27 2.90 -21.54
C SER A 73 19.70 2.62 -21.05
N SER A 74 20.13 3.25 -19.96
CA SER A 74 21.52 3.16 -19.46
C SER A 74 21.71 2.23 -18.25
N LEU A 75 20.63 1.87 -17.54
CA LEU A 75 20.66 0.93 -16.41
C LEU A 75 20.16 -0.45 -16.86
N PRO A 76 21.06 -1.38 -17.23
CA PRO A 76 20.66 -2.72 -17.70
C PRO A 76 19.90 -3.52 -16.65
N GLN A 77 20.05 -3.20 -15.36
CA GLN A 77 19.32 -3.80 -14.26
C GLN A 77 17.80 -3.63 -14.40
N LEU A 78 17.35 -2.56 -15.07
CA LEU A 78 15.93 -2.18 -15.19
C LEU A 78 15.30 -2.63 -16.51
N LYS A 79 16.03 -3.33 -17.38
CA LYS A 79 15.63 -3.60 -18.78
C LYS A 79 14.28 -4.33 -18.92
N ALA A 80 13.90 -5.14 -17.94
CA ALA A 80 12.67 -5.94 -17.97
C ALA A 80 11.42 -5.11 -17.64
N ILE A 81 11.57 -3.93 -17.02
CA ILE A 81 10.45 -3.16 -16.47
C ILE A 81 9.57 -2.54 -17.56
N PRO A 82 10.09 -1.74 -18.51
CA PRO A 82 9.25 -1.16 -19.56
C PRO A 82 8.46 -2.18 -20.39
N PRO A 83 9.05 -3.26 -20.95
CA PRO A 83 8.28 -4.21 -21.77
C PRO A 83 7.22 -4.97 -20.96
N ALA A 84 7.47 -5.25 -19.69
CA ALA A 84 6.48 -5.90 -18.82
C ALA A 84 5.29 -4.98 -18.48
N ILE A 85 5.50 -3.65 -18.43
CA ILE A 85 4.42 -2.67 -18.29
C ILE A 85 3.65 -2.53 -19.61
N ASP A 86 4.36 -2.37 -20.74
CA ASP A 86 3.76 -2.24 -22.08
C ASP A 86 2.80 -3.42 -22.35
N ALA A 87 3.23 -4.66 -22.05
CA ALA A 87 2.41 -5.86 -22.23
C ALA A 87 1.13 -5.89 -21.37
N GLU A 88 1.14 -5.32 -20.16
CA GLU A 88 -0.08 -5.23 -19.33
C GLU A 88 -1.03 -4.13 -19.80
N PHE A 89 -0.50 -3.03 -20.35
CA PHE A 89 -1.33 -1.99 -20.96
C PHE A 89 -2.06 -2.54 -22.19
N ASP A 90 -1.38 -3.31 -23.04
CA ASP A 90 -2.00 -3.97 -24.19
C ASP A 90 -3.14 -4.91 -23.76
N ARG A 91 -2.90 -5.74 -22.74
CA ARG A 91 -3.93 -6.62 -22.16
C ARG A 91 -5.09 -5.83 -21.56
N TYR A 92 -4.81 -4.75 -20.83
CA TYR A 92 -5.81 -3.90 -20.22
C TYR A 92 -6.72 -3.26 -21.28
N ILE A 93 -6.13 -2.67 -22.33
CA ILE A 93 -6.87 -2.03 -23.42
C ILE A 93 -7.75 -3.05 -24.16
N ALA A 94 -7.20 -4.24 -24.46
CA ALA A 94 -7.96 -5.31 -25.10
C ALA A 94 -9.15 -5.75 -24.25
N ARG A 95 -8.95 -5.93 -22.93
CA ARG A 95 -10.02 -6.28 -21.98
C ARG A 95 -11.07 -5.18 -21.87
N TYR A 96 -10.65 -3.91 -21.81
CA TYR A 96 -11.56 -2.78 -21.73
C TYR A 96 -12.48 -2.72 -22.95
N ARG A 97 -11.93 -2.80 -24.17
CA ARG A 97 -12.71 -2.79 -25.42
C ARG A 97 -13.68 -3.97 -25.52
N ALA A 98 -13.32 -5.12 -24.96
CA ALA A 98 -14.22 -6.27 -24.92
C ALA A 98 -15.40 -6.08 -23.95
N ILE A 99 -15.17 -5.44 -22.80
CA ILE A 99 -16.21 -5.19 -21.78
C ILE A 99 -17.10 -4.00 -22.18
N TYR A 100 -16.51 -2.94 -22.74
CA TYR A 100 -17.19 -1.69 -23.10
C TYR A 100 -16.97 -1.36 -24.59
N PRO A 101 -17.53 -2.14 -25.54
CA PRO A 101 -17.27 -1.97 -26.97
C PRO A 101 -17.77 -0.64 -27.56
N GLY A 102 -18.64 0.09 -26.85
CA GLY A 102 -19.15 1.40 -27.25
C GLY A 102 -18.38 2.60 -26.68
N GLU A 103 -17.41 2.37 -25.80
CA GLU A 103 -16.61 3.43 -25.18
C GLU A 103 -15.24 3.57 -25.85
N THR A 104 -14.75 4.80 -25.91
CA THR A 104 -13.45 5.16 -26.42
C THR A 104 -12.38 5.06 -25.32
N ILE A 105 -11.18 4.60 -25.67
CA ILE A 105 -10.06 4.46 -24.72
C ILE A 105 -8.77 4.97 -25.36
N GLY A 106 -8.05 5.86 -24.67
CA GLY A 106 -6.87 6.52 -25.21
C GLY A 106 -6.24 7.53 -24.24
N VAL A 107 -5.13 8.14 -24.65
CA VAL A 107 -4.39 9.12 -23.84
C VAL A 107 -4.98 10.52 -24.02
N GLY A 108 -5.18 11.21 -22.90
CA GLY A 108 -5.60 12.61 -22.87
C GLY A 108 -7.10 12.81 -22.68
N GLU A 109 -7.48 14.08 -22.58
CA GLU A 109 -8.88 14.48 -22.43
C GLU A 109 -9.68 14.16 -23.71
N GLY A 110 -10.91 13.68 -23.54
CA GLY A 110 -11.82 13.36 -24.65
C GLY A 110 -12.09 11.87 -24.89
N PHE A 111 -11.37 10.97 -24.21
CA PHE A 111 -11.68 9.54 -24.18
C PHE A 111 -12.58 9.19 -22.98
N ASP A 112 -13.47 8.22 -23.14
CA ASP A 112 -14.33 7.70 -22.06
C ASP A 112 -13.50 7.02 -20.96
N ALA A 113 -12.44 6.30 -21.36
CA ALA A 113 -11.35 5.90 -20.48
C ALA A 113 -10.03 6.57 -20.87
N GLN A 114 -9.55 7.43 -19.98
CA GLN A 114 -8.31 8.19 -20.14
C GLN A 114 -7.15 7.37 -19.61
N LEU A 115 -6.26 6.96 -20.50
CA LEU A 115 -5.06 6.18 -20.18
C LEU A 115 -3.93 7.05 -19.67
N PHE A 116 -3.09 6.46 -18.80
CA PHE A 116 -1.77 6.98 -18.53
C PHE A 116 -0.91 6.98 -19.79
N ASP A 117 -0.23 8.09 -20.06
CA ASP A 117 0.68 8.22 -21.19
C ASP A 117 2.02 7.55 -20.90
N LEU A 118 2.21 6.34 -21.46
CA LEU A 118 3.46 5.57 -21.37
C LEU A 118 4.67 6.27 -22.00
N ALA A 119 4.48 7.29 -22.85
CA ALA A 119 5.59 8.08 -23.37
C ALA A 119 6.37 8.79 -22.25
N ASN A 120 5.75 9.03 -21.09
CA ASN A 120 6.44 9.56 -19.91
C ASN A 120 7.49 8.59 -19.33
N LEU A 121 7.51 7.30 -19.69
CA LEU A 121 8.60 6.39 -19.30
C LEU A 121 9.79 6.45 -20.25
N LYS A 122 9.67 7.18 -21.36
CA LYS A 122 10.67 7.32 -22.42
C LYS A 122 11.00 8.80 -22.67
N SER A 123 10.74 9.68 -21.69
CA SER A 123 10.82 11.13 -21.85
C SER A 123 11.97 11.73 -21.06
N ARG A 124 12.77 12.56 -21.75
CA ARG A 124 13.84 13.39 -21.14
C ARG A 124 13.32 14.43 -20.15
N ASP A 125 12.02 14.75 -20.22
CA ASP A 125 11.38 15.76 -19.37
C ASP A 125 10.78 15.13 -18.10
N THR A 126 10.99 13.84 -17.86
CA THR A 126 10.41 13.14 -16.72
C THR A 126 11.46 12.38 -15.93
N ARG A 127 11.29 12.26 -14.61
CA ARG A 127 12.12 11.42 -13.75
C ARG A 127 11.37 10.94 -12.52
N PHE A 128 11.90 9.93 -11.85
CA PHE A 128 11.44 9.51 -10.54
C PHE A 128 12.08 10.39 -9.45
N VAL A 129 11.26 10.93 -8.55
CA VAL A 129 11.68 11.77 -7.44
C VAL A 129 11.38 11.08 -6.12
N LEU A 130 12.28 11.15 -5.13
CA LEU A 130 12.07 10.51 -3.84
C LEU A 130 10.86 11.10 -3.11
N ALA A 131 9.85 10.28 -2.83
CA ALA A 131 8.60 10.70 -2.18
C ALA A 131 8.56 10.34 -0.70
N GLY A 132 9.28 9.29 -0.28
CA GLY A 132 9.37 8.87 1.11
C GLY A 132 10.24 7.65 1.32
N ILE A 133 10.66 7.43 2.57
CA ILE A 133 11.41 6.25 2.98
C ILE A 133 10.66 5.58 4.13
N VAL A 134 10.38 4.28 4.01
CA VAL A 134 9.56 3.56 4.98
C VAL A 134 10.34 2.40 5.56
N ASN A 135 10.42 2.34 6.88
CA ASN A 135 10.89 1.18 7.60
C ASN A 135 9.79 0.09 7.58
N ARG A 136 10.18 -1.11 7.16
CA ARG A 136 9.35 -2.30 7.14
C ARG A 136 10.02 -3.44 7.89
N MET A 137 10.63 -3.17 9.05
CA MET A 137 11.12 -4.22 9.94
C MET A 137 9.97 -5.10 10.49
N ASP A 138 8.72 -4.65 10.37
CA ASP A 138 7.52 -5.48 10.54
C ASP A 138 7.42 -6.67 9.58
N ARG A 139 8.28 -6.72 8.56
CA ARG A 139 8.42 -7.80 7.58
C ARG A 139 9.49 -8.84 7.95
N ALA A 140 10.16 -8.70 9.07
CA ALA A 140 11.21 -9.63 9.49
C ALA A 140 10.72 -11.08 9.65
N TYR A 141 9.40 -11.33 9.75
CA TYR A 141 8.85 -12.69 9.71
C TYR A 141 9.07 -13.42 8.38
N VAL A 142 9.41 -12.71 7.30
CA VAL A 142 9.74 -13.30 5.99
C VAL A 142 11.21 -13.70 5.91
N SER A 143 12.09 -12.91 6.52
CA SER A 143 13.50 -13.21 6.68
C SER A 143 14.02 -12.56 7.96
N GLU A 144 14.24 -13.38 8.99
CA GLU A 144 14.73 -12.88 10.28
C GLU A 144 16.15 -12.30 10.14
N GLU A 145 16.96 -12.88 9.24
CA GLU A 145 18.33 -12.44 8.96
C GLU A 145 18.41 -11.03 8.33
N SER A 146 17.41 -10.63 7.55
CA SER A 146 17.39 -9.30 6.95
C SER A 146 16.90 -8.22 7.90
N CYS A 147 16.41 -8.60 9.08
CA CYS A 147 15.68 -7.74 10.02
C CYS A 147 14.42 -7.08 9.40
N GLY A 148 13.92 -7.60 8.27
CA GLY A 148 12.85 -7.01 7.47
C GLY A 148 13.38 -6.19 6.29
N GLU A 149 12.66 -5.12 5.93
CA GLU A 149 12.87 -4.37 4.67
C GLU A 149 12.91 -2.85 4.92
N ILE A 150 13.54 -2.10 4.01
CA ILE A 150 13.42 -0.64 3.85
C ILE A 150 12.91 -0.36 2.45
N ARG A 151 11.98 0.58 2.32
CA ARG A 151 11.35 0.94 1.05
C ARG A 151 11.65 2.39 0.71
N LEU A 152 12.32 2.61 -0.43
CA LEU A 152 12.49 3.94 -1.02
C LEU A 152 11.44 4.12 -2.09
N ILE A 153 10.47 4.99 -1.79
CA ILE A 153 9.31 5.20 -2.64
C ILE A 153 9.55 6.46 -3.47
N TYR A 154 9.49 6.31 -4.79
CA TYR A 154 9.65 7.39 -5.74
C TYR A 154 8.34 7.67 -6.46
N ARG A 155 8.13 8.92 -6.85
CA ARG A 155 7.02 9.37 -7.67
C ARG A 155 7.53 9.83 -9.03
N LEU A 156 6.86 9.44 -10.11
CA LEU A 156 7.15 10.01 -11.42
C LEU A 156 6.72 11.48 -11.47
N ALA A 157 7.60 12.36 -11.94
CA ALA A 157 7.30 13.77 -12.14
C ALA A 157 7.79 14.22 -13.52
N ARG A 158 6.99 15.09 -14.15
CA ARG A 158 7.30 15.78 -15.39
C ARG A 158 7.78 17.19 -15.11
N PHE A 159 8.80 17.65 -15.80
CA PHE A 159 9.45 18.95 -15.65
C PHE A 159 9.34 19.70 -16.97
N ASP A 160 8.41 20.65 -17.03
CA ASP A 160 8.20 21.49 -18.21
C ASP A 160 8.82 22.88 -17.99
N ASN A 161 9.26 23.54 -19.06
CA ASN A 161 9.75 24.91 -18.97
C ASN A 161 8.57 25.89 -18.89
N ARG A 162 8.64 26.87 -17.97
CA ARG A 162 7.64 27.95 -17.88
C ARG A 162 7.84 28.95 -19.03
N PRO A 163 6.75 29.48 -19.62
CA PRO A 163 6.82 30.55 -20.63
C PRO A 163 7.57 31.79 -20.15
N GLU A 164 7.47 32.10 -18.86
CA GLU A 164 8.10 33.27 -18.21
C GLU A 164 9.53 33.00 -17.69
N GLY A 165 10.08 31.82 -17.98
CA GLY A 165 11.34 31.33 -17.40
C GLY A 165 11.13 30.52 -16.12
N GLY A 166 11.97 29.51 -15.91
CA GLY A 166 11.87 28.54 -14.80
C GLY A 166 11.29 27.19 -15.24
N LYS A 167 11.15 26.24 -14.30
CA LYS A 167 10.55 24.91 -14.55
C LYS A 167 9.29 24.71 -13.70
N THR A 168 8.22 24.19 -14.28
CA THR A 168 7.09 23.60 -13.55
C THR A 168 7.32 22.12 -13.39
N ALA A 169 6.98 21.57 -12.23
CA ALA A 169 6.98 20.15 -12.00
C ALA A 169 5.55 19.65 -11.77
N THR A 170 5.16 18.60 -12.49
CA THR A 170 3.84 17.97 -12.38
C THR A 170 4.02 16.51 -12.00
N ARG A 171 3.44 16.09 -10.88
CA ARG A 171 3.46 14.68 -10.48
C ARG A 171 2.55 13.85 -11.36
N LEU A 172 3.07 12.76 -11.89
CA LEU A 172 2.35 11.79 -12.70
C LEU A 172 1.91 10.59 -11.85
N PRO A 173 0.81 9.90 -12.18
CA PRO A 173 0.21 8.89 -11.32
C PRO A 173 0.90 7.52 -11.38
N MET A 174 2.20 7.52 -11.11
CA MET A 174 3.03 6.31 -11.00
C MET A 174 3.98 6.41 -9.82
N THR A 175 4.06 5.34 -9.02
CA THR A 175 5.12 5.15 -8.04
C THR A 175 6.04 4.00 -8.43
N PHE A 176 7.30 4.16 -8.09
CA PHE A 176 8.34 3.15 -8.21
C PHE A 176 8.94 2.97 -6.83
N ASN A 177 8.91 1.76 -6.28
CA ASN A 177 9.42 1.48 -4.94
C ASN A 177 10.63 0.56 -5.05
N LEU A 178 11.80 1.04 -4.66
CA LEU A 178 12.99 0.21 -4.51
C LEU A 178 12.99 -0.38 -3.09
N VAL A 179 12.83 -1.69 -3.00
CA VAL A 179 12.85 -2.43 -1.75
C VAL A 179 14.24 -2.99 -1.53
N MET A 180 14.77 -2.71 -0.34
CA MET A 180 16.03 -3.25 0.14
C MET A 180 15.79 -4.03 1.43
N LYS A 181 16.67 -4.96 1.73
CA LYS A 181 16.77 -5.57 3.06
C LYS A 181 17.09 -4.48 4.09
N ALA A 182 16.57 -4.60 5.30
CA ALA A 182 16.93 -3.66 6.37
C ALA A 182 18.37 -3.83 6.85
N ARG A 183 18.99 -4.99 6.58
CA ARG A 183 20.36 -5.30 6.94
C ARG A 183 20.95 -6.38 6.01
N ASP A 184 22.23 -6.27 5.68
CA ASP A 184 23.06 -7.37 5.18
C ASP A 184 23.64 -8.11 6.39
N ALA A 185 23.46 -9.43 6.49
CA ALA A 185 23.96 -10.22 7.61
C ALA A 185 25.49 -10.10 7.82
N ARG A 186 26.24 -9.69 6.78
CA ARG A 186 27.69 -9.46 6.83
C ARG A 186 28.08 -8.06 7.30
N GLN A 187 27.10 -7.17 7.47
CA GLN A 187 27.33 -5.79 7.84
C GLN A 187 27.86 -5.70 9.28
N THR A 188 28.93 -4.93 9.46
CA THR A 188 29.57 -4.68 10.75
C THR A 188 29.55 -3.20 11.10
N ASP A 189 29.58 -2.88 12.40
CA ASP A 189 29.73 -1.52 12.91
C ASP A 189 31.18 -1.01 12.75
N GLY A 190 31.43 0.24 13.16
CA GLY A 190 32.77 0.85 13.09
C GLY A 190 33.84 0.14 13.93
N ASN A 191 33.46 -0.79 14.81
CA ASN A 191 34.36 -1.62 15.61
C ASN A 191 34.48 -3.05 15.07
N GLY A 192 33.94 -3.33 13.88
CA GLY A 192 33.96 -4.65 13.25
C GLY A 192 32.98 -5.67 13.85
N ARG A 193 32.03 -5.24 14.69
CA ARG A 193 31.01 -6.14 15.28
C ARG A 193 29.80 -6.26 14.37
N PRO A 194 29.19 -7.45 14.20
CA PRO A 194 27.97 -7.60 13.41
C PRO A 194 26.84 -6.67 13.90
N ILE A 195 26.21 -5.94 12.98
CA ILE A 195 25.08 -5.08 13.32
C ILE A 195 23.87 -5.94 13.65
N ALA A 196 23.29 -5.84 14.85
CA ALA A 196 22.10 -6.59 15.24
C ALA A 196 20.80 -5.88 14.80
N CYS A 197 19.68 -6.61 14.65
CA CYS A 197 18.37 -5.99 14.38
C CYS A 197 17.96 -4.99 15.47
N ALA A 198 18.38 -5.22 16.71
CA ALA A 198 18.16 -4.28 17.81
C ALA A 198 18.83 -2.92 17.57
N GLU A 199 20.01 -2.92 16.97
CA GLU A 199 20.74 -1.70 16.65
C GLU A 199 20.07 -0.93 15.51
N VAL A 200 19.67 -1.64 14.44
CA VAL A 200 18.89 -1.04 13.34
C VAL A 200 17.62 -0.40 13.88
N ALA A 201 16.89 -1.10 14.76
CA ALA A 201 15.65 -0.60 15.33
C ALA A 201 15.83 0.65 16.22
N ARG A 202 16.88 0.70 17.07
CA ARG A 202 17.18 1.87 17.90
C ARG A 202 17.42 3.12 17.06
N ARG A 203 18.26 3.00 16.04
CA ARG A 203 18.58 4.11 15.14
C ARG A 203 17.31 4.69 14.49
N TRP A 204 16.38 3.83 14.06
CA TRP A 204 15.09 4.27 13.52
C TRP A 204 14.24 4.99 14.58
N LEU A 205 14.11 4.43 15.79
CA LEU A 205 13.32 5.01 16.87
C LEU A 205 13.86 6.36 17.38
N ASP A 206 15.18 6.53 17.38
CA ASP A 206 15.84 7.74 17.87
C ASP A 206 15.61 8.95 16.94
N ASN A 207 15.10 8.73 15.71
CA ASN A 207 15.03 9.75 14.65
C ASN A 207 16.37 10.50 14.47
N GLY A 208 17.47 9.79 14.74
CA GLY A 208 18.83 10.30 14.73
C GLY A 208 19.36 10.46 13.30
N ASP A 209 20.69 10.41 13.15
CA ASP A 209 21.33 10.59 11.86
C ASP A 209 20.98 9.45 10.89
N TRP A 210 19.96 9.70 10.07
CA TRP A 210 19.47 8.77 9.05
C TRP A 210 20.52 8.47 7.98
N GLN A 211 21.60 9.25 7.89
CA GLN A 211 22.72 8.98 7.00
C GLN A 211 23.45 7.71 7.42
N GLU A 212 23.58 7.44 8.72
CA GLU A 212 24.14 6.18 9.22
C GLU A 212 23.17 4.99 9.11
N LEU A 213 21.86 5.24 9.07
CA LEU A 213 20.80 4.23 8.91
C LEU A 213 20.74 3.65 7.49
N ILE A 214 20.99 4.49 6.49
CA ILE A 214 20.96 4.10 5.07
C ILE A 214 22.37 3.73 4.57
N GLY A 215 23.37 3.87 5.44
CA GLY A 215 24.73 3.37 5.27
C GLY A 215 25.75 4.50 5.18
N GLY A 216 26.70 4.53 6.15
CA GLY A 216 27.92 5.34 6.07
C GLY A 216 28.85 4.98 4.89
N SER A 217 28.42 4.08 4.01
CA SER A 217 28.95 3.85 2.68
C SER A 217 27.76 3.94 1.73
N PHE A 218 27.72 5.00 0.91
CA PHE A 218 26.55 5.53 0.20
C PHE A 218 25.90 4.62 -0.86
N HIS A 219 26.14 3.31 -0.82
CA HIS A 219 25.72 2.38 -1.86
C HIS A 219 25.31 1.03 -1.26
N PRO A 220 24.06 0.58 -1.48
CA PRO A 220 23.68 -0.77 -1.07
C PRO A 220 24.55 -1.77 -1.82
N SER A 221 25.09 -2.75 -1.11
CA SER A 221 25.67 -3.91 -1.77
C SER A 221 24.59 -4.64 -2.57
N ASP A 222 24.95 -5.37 -3.62
CA ASP A 222 24.00 -6.24 -4.36
C ASP A 222 23.19 -7.15 -3.42
N ALA A 223 23.76 -7.52 -2.26
CA ALA A 223 23.08 -8.35 -1.26
C ALA A 223 21.93 -7.65 -0.52
N MET A 224 21.90 -6.32 -0.51
CA MET A 224 20.83 -5.50 0.09
C MET A 224 19.65 -5.32 -0.86
N LEU A 225 19.84 -5.38 -2.18
CA LEU A 225 18.76 -5.24 -3.15
C LEU A 225 17.82 -6.44 -3.07
N ASP A 226 16.51 -6.18 -3.03
CA ASP A 226 15.50 -7.23 -2.93
C ASP A 226 14.56 -7.23 -4.15
N ARG A 227 13.84 -6.13 -4.37
CA ARG A 227 12.87 -6.03 -5.48
C ARG A 227 12.50 -4.59 -5.80
N ILE A 228 11.87 -4.41 -6.94
CA ILE A 228 11.16 -3.20 -7.34
C ILE A 228 9.67 -3.49 -7.38
N GLU A 229 8.86 -2.60 -6.83
CA GLU A 229 7.40 -2.64 -6.92
C GLU A 229 6.90 -1.40 -7.68
N THR A 230 6.07 -1.59 -8.71
CA THR A 230 5.48 -0.48 -9.49
C THR A 230 3.99 -0.42 -9.24
N ASN A 231 3.45 0.80 -9.14
CA ASN A 231 2.02 1.07 -9.11
C ASN A 231 1.72 2.24 -10.06
N ILE A 232 0.92 1.98 -11.09
CA ILE A 232 0.60 2.93 -12.16
C ILE A 232 -0.91 3.05 -12.23
N GLN A 233 -1.46 4.26 -12.13
CA GLN A 233 -2.85 4.50 -12.48
C GLN A 233 -2.99 4.31 -14.00
N VAL A 234 -3.37 3.12 -14.45
CA VAL A 234 -3.43 2.78 -15.88
C VAL A 234 -4.53 3.57 -16.59
N SER A 235 -5.63 3.87 -15.89
CA SER A 235 -6.71 4.66 -16.45
C SER A 235 -7.52 5.44 -15.40
N VAL A 236 -8.22 6.47 -15.88
CA VAL A 236 -9.37 7.10 -15.22
C VAL A 236 -10.55 7.02 -16.17
N ALA A 237 -11.66 6.49 -15.68
CA ALA A 237 -12.94 6.51 -16.36
C ALA A 237 -13.89 7.41 -15.55
N PRO A 238 -14.28 8.60 -16.08
CA PRO A 238 -15.30 9.43 -15.47
C PRO A 238 -16.62 8.68 -15.28
N LYS A 239 -17.51 9.21 -14.42
CA LYS A 239 -18.84 8.63 -14.28
C LYS A 239 -19.60 8.69 -15.62
N SER A 240 -20.17 7.57 -16.04
CA SER A 240 -21.00 7.44 -17.25
C SER A 240 -22.33 6.78 -16.92
N ALA A 241 -23.17 6.57 -17.94
CA ALA A 241 -24.38 5.76 -17.80
C ALA A 241 -24.08 4.25 -17.65
N LEU A 242 -22.88 3.81 -18.05
CA LEU A 242 -22.47 2.42 -18.07
C LEU A 242 -21.76 1.99 -16.78
N HIS A 243 -21.12 2.93 -16.08
CA HIS A 243 -20.44 2.67 -14.82
C HIS A 243 -20.25 3.95 -13.99
N ASP A 244 -20.02 3.80 -12.68
CA ASP A 244 -19.59 4.89 -11.82
C ASP A 244 -18.15 5.34 -12.13
N PHE A 245 -17.74 6.48 -11.56
CA PHE A 245 -16.36 6.97 -11.64
C PHE A 245 -15.39 5.89 -11.15
N ARG A 246 -14.32 5.66 -11.90
CA ARG A 246 -13.31 4.64 -11.60
C ARG A 246 -11.91 5.11 -11.98
N SER A 247 -10.93 4.68 -11.21
CA SER A 247 -9.52 4.70 -11.60
C SER A 247 -8.92 3.32 -11.38
N ASP A 248 -8.23 2.80 -12.37
CA ASP A 248 -7.62 1.47 -12.34
C ASP A 248 -6.12 1.60 -12.13
N TYR A 249 -5.54 0.72 -11.29
CA TYR A 249 -4.14 0.75 -10.92
C TYR A 249 -3.45 -0.57 -11.25
N LEU A 250 -2.43 -0.53 -12.11
CA LEU A 250 -1.60 -1.67 -12.43
C LEU A 250 -0.47 -1.81 -11.41
N LEU A 251 -0.41 -2.97 -10.78
CA LEU A 251 0.65 -3.38 -9.86
C LEU A 251 1.54 -4.44 -10.51
N LYS A 252 2.87 -4.27 -10.40
CA LYS A 252 3.88 -5.29 -10.78
C LYS A 252 5.04 -5.33 -9.79
N VAL A 253 5.72 -6.48 -9.75
CA VAL A 253 6.92 -6.70 -8.93
C VAL A 253 8.03 -7.28 -9.80
N PHE A 254 9.25 -6.80 -9.56
CA PHE A 254 10.46 -7.29 -10.21
C PHE A 254 11.49 -7.65 -9.14
N LYS A 255 11.82 -8.92 -8.98
CA LYS A 255 12.76 -9.40 -7.96
C LYS A 255 14.19 -9.27 -8.46
N TYR A 256 15.10 -8.86 -7.58
CA TYR A 256 16.52 -8.78 -7.92
C TYR A 256 17.13 -10.18 -7.96
N ASP A 257 17.74 -10.52 -9.09
CA ASP A 257 18.58 -11.70 -9.25
C ASP A 257 20.04 -11.29 -9.11
N ALA A 258 20.71 -11.80 -8.06
CA ALA A 258 22.11 -11.47 -7.78
C ALA A 258 23.12 -12.12 -8.74
N ALA A 259 22.74 -13.18 -9.44
CA ALA A 259 23.58 -13.84 -10.44
C ALA A 259 23.57 -13.09 -11.77
N THR A 260 22.40 -12.64 -12.22
CA THR A 260 22.25 -11.86 -13.47
C THR A 260 22.42 -10.35 -13.24
N LYS A 261 22.39 -9.91 -11.98
CA LYS A 261 22.39 -8.51 -11.52
C LYS A 261 21.26 -7.71 -12.14
N GLN A 262 20.09 -8.31 -12.29
CA GLN A 262 18.93 -7.70 -12.95
C GLN A 262 17.68 -7.84 -12.10
N PHE A 263 16.74 -6.93 -12.29
CA PHE A 263 15.40 -7.08 -11.75
C PHE A 263 14.53 -7.82 -12.78
N GLU A 264 14.03 -8.99 -12.38
CA GLU A 264 13.25 -9.90 -13.23
C GLU A 264 11.80 -9.92 -12.78
N GLU A 265 10.86 -9.96 -13.73
CA GLU A 265 9.43 -10.00 -13.42
C GLU A 265 9.10 -11.19 -12.49
N SER A 266 8.34 -10.91 -11.42
CA SER A 266 8.00 -11.89 -10.40
C SER A 266 6.53 -11.80 -10.00
N THR A 267 6.10 -12.71 -9.13
CA THR A 267 4.76 -12.69 -8.56
C THR A 267 4.62 -11.56 -7.54
N LEU A 268 3.41 -11.00 -7.41
CA LEU A 268 3.12 -10.06 -6.35
C LEU A 268 2.87 -10.84 -5.06
N GLU A 269 3.51 -10.41 -3.97
CA GLU A 269 3.37 -11.06 -2.67
C GLU A 269 1.89 -11.17 -2.27
N ASN A 270 1.46 -12.41 -1.98
CA ASN A 270 0.10 -12.74 -1.56
C ASN A 270 -1.02 -12.28 -2.50
N GLN A 271 -0.73 -11.79 -3.71
CA GLN A 271 -1.74 -11.50 -4.71
C GLN A 271 -2.18 -12.80 -5.37
N ILE A 272 -3.32 -13.30 -4.92
CA ILE A 272 -3.90 -14.55 -5.42
C ILE A 272 -4.25 -14.39 -6.91
N ASP A 273 -3.89 -15.40 -7.71
CA ASP A 273 -4.28 -15.51 -9.12
C ASP A 273 -5.69 -16.10 -9.20
N ARG A 274 -6.67 -15.28 -8.86
CA ARG A 274 -8.08 -15.67 -8.78
C ARG A 274 -8.56 -16.35 -10.06
N ASP A 275 -8.31 -15.72 -11.20
CA ASP A 275 -8.80 -16.21 -12.49
C ASP A 275 -8.20 -17.59 -12.81
N ARG A 276 -6.90 -17.82 -12.54
CA ARG A 276 -6.27 -19.14 -12.74
C ARG A 276 -6.82 -20.19 -11.78
N ILE A 277 -7.01 -19.85 -10.51
CA ILE A 277 -7.54 -20.78 -9.49
C ILE A 277 -9.01 -21.15 -9.79
N LEU A 278 -9.81 -20.21 -10.26
CA LEU A 278 -11.18 -20.50 -10.67
C LEU A 278 -11.25 -21.27 -12.00
N ALA A 279 -10.23 -21.20 -12.85
CA ALA A 279 -10.21 -21.95 -14.11
C ALA A 279 -9.68 -23.39 -13.98
N ASP A 280 -8.80 -23.66 -13.00
CA ASP A 280 -8.10 -24.93 -12.84
C ASP A 280 -8.57 -25.68 -11.57
N ASN A 281 -9.22 -26.83 -11.76
CA ASN A 281 -9.79 -27.63 -10.66
C ASN A 281 -8.72 -28.20 -9.71
N ASP A 282 -7.55 -28.59 -10.23
CA ASP A 282 -6.48 -29.13 -9.40
C ASP A 282 -5.86 -28.01 -8.58
N LEU A 283 -5.58 -26.85 -9.20
CA LEU A 283 -5.06 -25.69 -8.51
C LEU A 283 -6.06 -25.18 -7.46
N ARG A 284 -7.36 -25.22 -7.76
CA ARG A 284 -8.43 -24.86 -6.83
C ARG A 284 -8.45 -25.73 -5.58
N ARG A 285 -8.43 -27.05 -5.78
CA ARG A 285 -8.40 -28.02 -4.68
C ARG A 285 -7.15 -27.84 -3.84
N ASP A 286 -5.99 -27.69 -4.48
CA ASP A 286 -4.71 -27.47 -3.82
C ASP A 286 -4.71 -26.19 -2.98
N PHE A 287 -5.23 -25.09 -3.54
CA PHE A 287 -5.30 -23.80 -2.83
C PHE A 287 -6.23 -23.89 -1.61
N LYS A 288 -7.42 -24.48 -1.79
CA LYS A 288 -8.38 -24.71 -0.70
C LYS A 288 -7.75 -25.52 0.41
N HIS A 289 -7.16 -26.68 0.08
CA HIS A 289 -6.56 -27.58 1.07
C HIS A 289 -5.41 -26.90 1.81
N TRP A 290 -4.55 -26.17 1.09
CA TRP A 290 -3.44 -25.45 1.69
C TRP A 290 -3.91 -24.33 2.62
N LEU A 291 -4.79 -23.42 2.17
CA LEU A 291 -5.19 -22.26 2.97
C LEU A 291 -6.00 -22.65 4.22
N LEU A 292 -6.83 -23.70 4.14
CA LEU A 292 -7.64 -24.16 5.26
C LEU A 292 -6.89 -25.06 6.25
N ALA A 293 -5.63 -25.43 5.96
CA ALA A 293 -4.81 -26.14 6.93
C ALA A 293 -4.62 -25.29 8.21
N PRO A 294 -4.70 -25.87 9.42
CA PRO A 294 -4.74 -25.08 10.66
C PRO A 294 -3.58 -24.09 10.86
N ASP A 295 -2.37 -24.43 10.43
CA ASP A 295 -1.20 -23.55 10.58
C ASP A 295 -1.27 -22.36 9.60
N HIS A 296 -1.58 -22.63 8.34
CA HIS A 296 -1.73 -21.59 7.31
C HIS A 296 -2.93 -20.68 7.58
N LEU A 297 -4.05 -21.23 8.07
CA LEU A 297 -5.22 -20.44 8.44
C LEU A 297 -4.92 -19.51 9.63
N ARG A 298 -4.10 -19.95 10.60
CA ARG A 298 -3.65 -19.09 11.71
C ARG A 298 -2.70 -18.00 11.24
N GLU A 299 -1.79 -18.29 10.32
CA GLU A 299 -0.92 -17.27 9.71
C GLU A 299 -1.74 -16.27 8.88
N PHE A 300 -2.78 -16.74 8.18
CA PHE A 300 -3.69 -15.91 7.40
C PHE A 300 -4.53 -15.00 8.29
N ASP A 301 -5.06 -15.55 9.39
CA ASP A 301 -5.73 -14.78 10.45
C ASP A 301 -4.84 -13.66 11.00
N ARG A 302 -3.58 -13.99 11.30
CA ARG A 302 -2.58 -13.06 11.82
C ARG A 302 -2.04 -12.10 10.75
N GLY A 303 -2.38 -12.29 9.48
CA GLY A 303 -1.88 -11.50 8.35
C GLY A 303 -0.36 -11.60 8.15
N THR A 304 0.22 -12.75 8.52
CA THR A 304 1.65 -13.09 8.35
C THR A 304 1.86 -14.26 7.40
N VAL A 305 0.81 -14.74 6.74
CA VAL A 305 0.89 -15.83 5.78
C VAL A 305 1.75 -15.47 4.57
N LEU A 306 2.47 -16.45 4.04
CA LEU A 306 3.16 -16.37 2.77
C LEU A 306 2.54 -17.39 1.82
N ILE A 307 1.70 -16.91 0.92
CA ILE A 307 0.99 -17.76 -0.05
C ILE A 307 2.02 -18.28 -1.08
N PRO A 308 2.06 -19.59 -1.34
CA PRO A 308 2.98 -20.18 -2.31
C PRO A 308 2.87 -19.55 -3.70
N GLU A 309 4.00 -19.32 -4.37
CA GLU A 309 4.07 -18.67 -5.68
C GLU A 309 3.18 -19.34 -6.74
N LYS A 310 2.95 -20.66 -6.65
CA LYS A 310 2.04 -21.40 -7.55
C LYS A 310 0.58 -20.93 -7.51
N PHE A 311 0.19 -20.13 -6.52
CA PHE A 311 -1.15 -19.53 -6.40
C PHE A 311 -1.17 -18.04 -6.74
N LEU A 312 -0.02 -17.43 -7.05
CA LEU A 312 0.11 -15.99 -7.17
C LEU A 312 0.11 -15.49 -8.62
N ALA A 313 -0.36 -14.26 -8.79
CA ALA A 313 -0.37 -13.52 -10.05
C ALA A 313 0.91 -12.68 -10.20
N ARG A 314 1.29 -12.39 -11.45
CA ARG A 314 2.44 -11.51 -11.81
C ARG A 314 2.05 -10.05 -12.08
N ALA A 315 0.75 -9.80 -12.24
CA ALA A 315 0.19 -8.47 -12.34
C ALA A 315 -1.18 -8.43 -11.67
N ALA A 316 -1.58 -7.26 -11.19
CA ALA A 316 -2.94 -7.00 -10.74
C ALA A 316 -3.41 -5.64 -11.23
N VAL A 317 -4.64 -5.57 -11.71
CA VAL A 317 -5.33 -4.31 -12.00
C VAL A 317 -6.35 -4.08 -10.89
N VAL A 318 -6.17 -2.98 -10.16
CA VAL A 318 -6.92 -2.66 -8.94
C VAL A 318 -7.88 -1.51 -9.24
N PRO A 319 -9.18 -1.76 -9.39
CA PRO A 319 -10.16 -0.70 -9.56
C PRO A 319 -10.40 0.01 -8.23
N THR A 320 -10.46 1.35 -8.26
CA THR A 320 -10.84 2.18 -7.11
C THR A 320 -11.79 3.32 -7.52
N PRO A 321 -12.72 3.74 -6.65
CA PRO A 321 -13.06 3.10 -5.38
C PRO A 321 -13.71 1.72 -5.61
N ALA A 322 -13.45 0.77 -4.72
CA ALA A 322 -14.20 -0.48 -4.64
C ALA A 322 -15.06 -0.45 -3.38
N GLY A 323 -16.30 -0.94 -3.50
CA GLY A 323 -17.19 -1.10 -2.35
C GLY A 323 -16.68 -2.17 -1.37
N LEU A 324 -17.21 -2.15 -0.15
CA LEU A 324 -16.86 -3.12 0.90
C LEU A 324 -17.63 -4.44 0.78
N ASP A 325 -18.70 -4.46 -0.04
CA ASP A 325 -19.51 -5.65 -0.30
C ASP A 325 -19.00 -6.44 -1.51
N ALA A 326 -19.35 -7.72 -1.53
CA ALA A 326 -18.96 -8.66 -2.59
C ALA A 326 -19.33 -8.12 -3.97
N SER A 327 -18.33 -7.94 -4.82
CA SER A 327 -18.47 -7.41 -6.17
C SER A 327 -17.34 -7.93 -7.04
N ALA A 328 -17.56 -8.07 -8.35
CA ALA A 328 -16.52 -8.46 -9.32
C ALA A 328 -15.30 -7.49 -9.36
N LEU A 329 -15.43 -6.31 -8.73
CA LEU A 329 -14.32 -5.38 -8.54
C LEU A 329 -13.37 -5.79 -7.40
N GLN A 330 -13.81 -6.62 -6.46
CA GLN A 330 -12.98 -7.13 -5.38
C GLN A 330 -12.04 -8.23 -5.88
N PRO A 331 -10.82 -8.34 -5.33
CA PRO A 331 -9.78 -9.20 -5.87
C PRO A 331 -10.19 -10.68 -5.90
N GLU A 332 -10.88 -11.16 -4.87
CA GLU A 332 -11.15 -12.59 -4.67
C GLU A 332 -12.63 -12.96 -4.88
N PHE A 333 -13.41 -12.07 -5.50
CA PHE A 333 -14.83 -12.31 -5.76
C PHE A 333 -15.07 -13.58 -6.58
N GLY A 334 -16.02 -14.40 -6.13
CA GLY A 334 -16.37 -15.68 -6.76
C GLY A 334 -15.63 -16.86 -6.13
N MET A 335 -14.72 -16.63 -5.17
CA MET A 335 -14.09 -17.70 -4.41
C MET A 335 -14.96 -18.22 -3.27
N MET A 336 -15.88 -17.40 -2.73
CA MET A 336 -16.78 -17.81 -1.65
C MET A 336 -18.12 -18.32 -2.18
N GLN A 337 -18.72 -19.28 -1.48
CA GLN A 337 -20.08 -19.72 -1.77
C GLN A 337 -21.07 -18.55 -1.76
N GLY A 338 -21.93 -18.51 -2.78
CA GLY A 338 -22.91 -17.44 -2.97
C GLY A 338 -22.35 -16.21 -3.70
N GLU A 339 -21.05 -16.16 -4.01
CA GLU A 339 -20.48 -15.16 -4.91
C GLU A 339 -20.46 -15.65 -6.36
N GLY A 340 -20.79 -14.76 -7.30
CA GLY A 340 -20.72 -15.05 -8.72
C GLY A 340 -21.69 -16.15 -9.18
N LYS A 341 -21.42 -16.74 -10.35
CA LYS A 341 -22.24 -17.81 -10.97
C LYS A 341 -21.51 -19.16 -11.09
N GLY A 342 -20.24 -19.21 -10.70
CA GLY A 342 -19.38 -20.39 -10.86
C GLY A 342 -19.24 -21.21 -9.58
N ASP A 343 -18.50 -22.31 -9.68
CA ASP A 343 -18.18 -23.15 -8.53
C ASP A 343 -17.18 -22.43 -7.61
N PRO A 344 -17.51 -22.24 -6.32
CA PRO A 344 -16.64 -21.53 -5.38
C PRO A 344 -15.40 -22.36 -5.04
N VAL A 345 -14.40 -21.69 -4.48
CA VAL A 345 -13.24 -22.34 -3.84
C VAL A 345 -13.60 -22.80 -2.43
N PHE A 346 -14.36 -21.99 -1.69
CA PHE A 346 -14.69 -22.21 -0.28
C PHE A 346 -16.21 -22.21 -0.08
N SER A 347 -16.75 -23.28 0.52
CA SER A 347 -18.09 -23.28 1.09
C SER A 347 -18.09 -22.76 2.52
N ASP A 348 -19.26 -22.36 3.02
CA ASP A 348 -19.41 -21.92 4.40
C ASP A 348 -19.00 -23.02 5.39
N ASP A 349 -19.37 -24.28 5.09
CA ASP A 349 -19.04 -25.45 5.91
C ASP A 349 -17.53 -25.72 5.94
N ASP A 350 -16.83 -25.52 4.81
CA ASP A 350 -15.37 -25.65 4.77
C ASP A 350 -14.71 -24.67 5.73
N VAL A 351 -15.12 -23.40 5.69
CA VAL A 351 -14.55 -22.34 6.52
C VAL A 351 -14.89 -22.56 7.98
N VAL A 352 -16.15 -22.87 8.31
CA VAL A 352 -16.57 -23.15 9.69
C VAL A 352 -15.82 -24.36 10.25
N GLY A 353 -15.66 -25.42 9.45
CA GLY A 353 -14.89 -26.61 9.83
C GLY A 353 -13.42 -26.29 10.10
N ALA A 354 -12.78 -25.53 9.21
CA ALA A 354 -11.39 -25.13 9.35
C ALA A 354 -11.15 -24.21 10.57
N LEU A 355 -12.04 -23.23 10.81
CA LEU A 355 -11.96 -22.35 11.97
C LEU A 355 -12.07 -23.12 13.30
N LYS A 356 -12.96 -24.11 13.37
CA LYS A 356 -13.06 -25.00 14.55
C LYS A 356 -11.75 -25.76 14.79
N GLN A 357 -11.15 -26.31 13.73
CA GLN A 357 -9.88 -27.05 13.83
C GLN A 357 -8.71 -26.14 14.22
N ALA A 358 -8.64 -24.93 13.66
CA ALA A 358 -7.61 -23.96 13.99
C ALA A 358 -7.72 -23.49 15.45
N THR A 359 -8.93 -23.20 15.92
CA THR A 359 -9.21 -22.75 17.30
C THR A 359 -8.84 -23.82 18.33
N ALA A 360 -9.04 -25.09 18.00
CA ALA A 360 -8.63 -26.21 18.87
C ALA A 360 -7.10 -26.31 19.06
N ARG A 361 -6.30 -25.65 18.22
CA ARG A 361 -4.83 -25.65 18.25
C ARG A 361 -4.23 -24.32 18.73
N GLY A 362 -5.05 -23.31 19.00
CA GLY A 362 -4.63 -21.99 19.49
C GLY A 362 -5.62 -20.90 19.11
N ASP A 363 -5.43 -19.71 19.68
CA ASP A 363 -6.38 -18.61 19.52
C ASP A 363 -6.37 -18.00 18.12
N MET A 364 -7.56 -17.72 17.60
CA MET A 364 -7.79 -16.89 16.41
C MET A 364 -7.96 -15.43 16.84
N GLN A 365 -7.22 -14.51 16.21
CA GLN A 365 -7.19 -13.10 16.61
C GLN A 365 -8.25 -12.26 15.89
N ASN A 366 -8.48 -12.50 14.59
CA ASN A 366 -9.27 -11.63 13.72
C ASN A 366 -10.47 -12.34 13.08
N ILE A 367 -10.26 -13.55 12.54
CA ILE A 367 -11.24 -14.32 11.80
C ILE A 367 -12.00 -15.23 12.75
N ARG A 368 -13.28 -14.92 12.97
CA ARG A 368 -14.20 -15.68 13.83
C ARG A 368 -15.48 -16.11 13.10
N SER A 369 -15.59 -15.78 11.82
CA SER A 369 -16.77 -16.04 10.99
C SER A 369 -16.39 -16.20 9.52
N VAL A 370 -17.30 -16.74 8.71
CA VAL A 370 -17.15 -16.81 7.24
C VAL A 370 -16.92 -15.42 6.64
N ALA A 371 -17.62 -14.39 7.16
CA ALA A 371 -17.46 -13.03 6.68
C ALA A 371 -16.09 -12.44 7.04
N GLY A 372 -15.56 -12.75 8.21
CA GLY A 372 -14.19 -12.40 8.58
C GLY A 372 -13.16 -13.06 7.66
N PHE A 373 -13.40 -14.32 7.27
CA PHE A 373 -12.53 -15.05 6.35
C PHE A 373 -12.55 -14.42 4.96
N GLN A 374 -13.74 -14.20 4.39
CA GLN A 374 -13.93 -13.50 3.11
C GLN A 374 -13.30 -12.11 3.13
N ARG A 375 -13.44 -11.38 4.23
CA ARG A 375 -12.82 -10.05 4.36
C ARG A 375 -11.31 -10.15 4.36
N ARG A 376 -10.73 -11.11 5.09
CA ARG A 376 -9.27 -11.31 5.09
C ARG A 376 -8.78 -11.73 3.71
N LEU A 377 -9.54 -12.56 3.00
CA LEU A 377 -9.20 -13.04 1.65
C LEU A 377 -9.05 -11.85 0.70
N ASN A 378 -9.98 -10.89 0.76
CA ASN A 378 -9.93 -9.65 -0.01
C ASN A 378 -8.98 -8.59 0.55
N ASP A 379 -8.38 -8.78 1.73
CA ASP A 379 -7.50 -7.82 2.42
C ASP A 379 -6.02 -8.20 2.34
N VAL A 380 -5.70 -9.50 2.35
CA VAL A 380 -4.32 -10.00 2.42
C VAL A 380 -3.52 -9.71 1.14
N THR A 381 -4.22 -9.41 0.05
CA THR A 381 -3.65 -9.16 -1.27
C THR A 381 -3.21 -7.71 -1.44
N CYS A 382 -2.26 -7.47 -2.37
CA CYS A 382 -1.87 -6.10 -2.72
C CYS A 382 -3.08 -5.28 -3.20
N ALA A 383 -3.91 -5.85 -4.08
CA ALA A 383 -5.13 -5.21 -4.56
C ALA A 383 -6.09 -4.84 -3.41
N GLY A 384 -6.25 -5.75 -2.44
CA GLY A 384 -7.12 -5.56 -1.28
C GLY A 384 -6.78 -4.36 -0.42
N CYS A 385 -5.51 -4.27 -0.03
CA CYS A 385 -5.00 -3.14 0.75
C CYS A 385 -5.12 -1.80 -0.02
N HIS A 386 -4.90 -1.81 -1.34
CA HIS A 386 -5.06 -0.63 -2.20
C HIS A 386 -6.53 -0.17 -2.32
N GLN A 387 -7.50 -1.10 -2.31
CA GLN A 387 -8.93 -0.79 -2.35
C GLN A 387 -9.49 -0.31 -1.02
N THR A 388 -9.09 -0.96 0.08
CA THR A 388 -9.76 -0.83 1.37
C THR A 388 -9.55 0.54 2.01
N ARG A 389 -8.32 1.08 1.96
CA ARG A 389 -7.97 2.40 2.55
C ARG A 389 -6.74 3.02 1.87
N GLY A 390 -6.68 2.98 0.53
CA GLY A 390 -5.72 3.72 -0.29
C GLY A 390 -6.16 5.16 -0.56
N ILE A 391 -5.22 6.03 -0.97
CA ILE A 391 -5.53 7.36 -1.53
C ILE A 391 -5.41 7.24 -3.04
N GLY A 392 -6.54 7.12 -3.74
CA GLY A 392 -6.56 6.85 -5.18
C GLY A 392 -5.64 5.67 -5.51
N GLY A 393 -5.88 4.51 -4.90
CA GLY A 393 -5.06 3.32 -5.14
C GLY A 393 -3.57 3.44 -4.75
N PHE A 394 -3.14 4.43 -3.97
CA PHE A 394 -1.78 4.51 -3.41
C PHE A 394 -1.77 4.41 -1.88
N HIS A 395 -0.82 3.64 -1.33
CA HIS A 395 -0.55 3.64 0.11
C HIS A 395 0.24 4.86 0.58
N PHE A 396 1.12 5.37 -0.27
CA PHE A 396 2.04 6.44 0.06
C PHE A 396 2.26 7.33 -1.16
N PRO A 397 1.42 8.35 -1.37
CA PRO A 397 1.68 9.37 -2.38
C PRO A 397 2.93 10.20 -2.05
N GLY A 398 3.21 10.47 -0.77
CA GLY A 398 4.22 11.42 -0.32
C GLY A 398 3.79 12.89 -0.47
N VAL A 399 4.39 13.78 0.32
CA VAL A 399 4.20 15.24 0.17
C VAL A 399 4.81 15.69 -1.15
N ASP A 400 4.11 16.55 -1.90
CA ASP A 400 4.66 17.15 -3.11
C ASP A 400 5.63 18.28 -2.77
N TRP A 401 6.90 17.93 -2.57
CA TRP A 401 7.97 18.90 -2.31
C TRP A 401 8.45 19.64 -3.56
N LEU A 402 7.97 19.25 -4.75
CA LEU A 402 8.28 19.93 -6.01
C LEU A 402 7.41 21.18 -6.23
N ALA A 403 6.31 21.32 -5.50
CA ALA A 403 5.45 22.48 -5.56
C ALA A 403 6.14 23.72 -4.97
N ASP A 404 5.85 24.91 -5.52
CA ASP A 404 6.42 26.19 -5.06
C ASP A 404 6.12 26.45 -3.56
N GLN A 405 4.98 25.96 -3.07
CA GLN A 405 4.64 25.90 -1.65
C GLN A 405 4.14 24.50 -1.28
N PRO A 406 5.03 23.60 -0.83
CA PRO A 406 4.66 22.25 -0.43
C PRO A 406 3.68 22.30 0.76
N SER A 407 2.41 21.98 0.50
CA SER A 407 1.41 21.94 1.56
C SER A 407 1.51 20.62 2.31
N LYS A 408 1.75 20.70 3.62
CA LYS A 408 1.60 19.56 4.54
C LYS A 408 0.13 19.35 4.96
N SER A 409 -0.76 20.32 4.68
CA SER A 409 -2.11 20.39 5.25
C SER A 409 -3.23 19.97 4.28
N THR A 410 -3.02 20.07 2.97
CA THR A 410 -4.04 19.75 1.95
C THR A 410 -3.78 18.45 1.18
N ILE A 411 -2.56 17.92 1.22
CA ILE A 411 -2.19 16.65 0.60
C ILE A 411 -1.75 15.68 1.70
N VAL A 412 -2.57 14.67 1.97
CA VAL A 412 -2.22 13.63 2.95
C VAL A 412 -1.07 12.79 2.36
N PRO A 413 0.11 12.73 3.01
CA PRO A 413 1.29 12.08 2.44
C PRO A 413 1.17 10.56 2.38
N ALA A 414 0.22 9.99 3.10
CA ALA A 414 0.06 8.55 3.20
C ALA A 414 -1.39 8.18 3.48
N SER A 415 -1.76 6.96 3.09
CA SER A 415 -3.14 6.50 3.20
C SER A 415 -3.54 6.20 4.64
N PRO A 416 -4.84 6.17 4.95
CA PRO A 416 -5.28 5.84 6.30
C PRO A 416 -4.85 4.44 6.77
N HIS A 417 -4.70 3.48 5.85
CA HIS A 417 -4.08 2.19 6.17
C HIS A 417 -2.62 2.36 6.63
N PHE A 418 -1.82 3.15 5.88
CA PHE A 418 -0.43 3.37 6.22
C PHE A 418 -0.30 4.02 7.61
N LEU A 419 -1.05 5.10 7.86
CA LEU A 419 -0.97 5.86 9.11
C LEU A 419 -1.48 5.07 10.31
N GLY A 420 -2.61 4.37 10.17
CA GLY A 420 -3.16 3.51 11.22
C GLY A 420 -2.23 2.36 11.63
N ASP A 421 -1.37 1.89 10.72
CA ASP A 421 -0.45 0.78 10.98
C ASP A 421 0.85 1.22 11.70
N GLN A 422 1.14 2.52 11.80
CA GLN A 422 2.43 2.99 12.33
C GLN A 422 2.65 2.63 13.80
N LEU A 423 1.60 2.65 14.63
CA LEU A 423 1.70 2.23 16.03
C LEU A 423 2.21 0.79 16.16
N ARG A 424 1.61 -0.12 15.38
CA ARG A 424 2.02 -1.53 15.33
C ARG A 424 3.49 -1.68 14.93
N ARG A 425 3.93 -0.92 13.92
CA ARG A 425 5.33 -0.94 13.45
C ARG A 425 6.29 -0.41 14.51
N ARG A 426 5.91 0.66 15.21
CA ARG A 426 6.73 1.22 16.30
C ARG A 426 6.85 0.24 17.48
N ASP A 427 5.79 -0.50 17.81
CA ASP A 427 5.85 -1.56 18.81
C ASP A 427 6.82 -2.68 18.40
N ILE A 428 6.84 -3.03 17.12
CA ILE A 428 7.79 -4.03 16.57
C ILE A 428 9.23 -3.53 16.68
N LEU A 429 9.49 -2.28 16.29
CA LEU A 429 10.82 -1.67 16.46
C LEU A 429 11.23 -1.62 17.93
N THR A 430 10.30 -1.29 18.83
CA THR A 430 10.56 -1.24 20.28
C THR A 430 10.91 -2.64 20.82
N ALA A 431 10.21 -3.68 20.36
CA ALA A 431 10.53 -5.06 20.71
C ALA A 431 11.94 -5.45 20.21
N PHE A 432 12.26 -5.14 18.94
CA PHE A 432 13.61 -5.38 18.41
C PHE A 432 14.69 -4.65 19.19
N ALA A 433 14.51 -3.35 19.46
CA ALA A 433 15.47 -2.51 20.19
C ALA A 433 15.77 -3.07 21.59
N ALA A 434 14.77 -3.69 22.23
CA ALA A 434 14.86 -4.36 23.52
C ALA A 434 15.34 -5.83 23.44
N GLY A 435 15.70 -6.34 22.25
CA GLY A 435 16.14 -7.72 22.06
C GLY A 435 15.04 -8.77 22.24
N LYS A 436 13.76 -8.38 22.12
CA LYS A 436 12.60 -9.26 22.25
C LYS A 436 12.11 -9.70 20.89
N ARG A 437 11.50 -10.89 20.82
CA ARG A 437 10.77 -11.35 19.62
C ARG A 437 9.52 -10.49 19.42
N PRO A 438 9.37 -9.77 18.30
CA PRO A 438 8.16 -8.99 18.05
C PRO A 438 6.95 -9.89 17.79
N ASP A 439 5.76 -9.42 18.16
CA ASP A 439 4.53 -9.91 17.54
C ASP A 439 4.42 -9.26 16.15
N PHE A 440 4.30 -10.06 15.09
CA PHE A 440 4.13 -9.56 13.73
C PHE A 440 2.67 -9.51 13.28
N SER A 441 1.72 -10.00 14.10
CA SER A 441 0.32 -10.04 13.68
C SER A 441 -0.22 -8.66 13.35
N ARG A 442 -1.10 -8.62 12.35
CA ARG A 442 -1.83 -7.44 11.88
C ARG A 442 -3.34 -7.69 11.89
N GLY A 443 -4.11 -6.65 12.20
CA GLY A 443 -5.55 -6.60 11.96
C GLY A 443 -5.90 -6.54 10.47
N PHE A 444 -7.17 -6.35 10.15
CA PHE A 444 -7.64 -6.04 8.78
C PHE A 444 -7.16 -4.65 8.36
N ALA A 445 -6.89 -4.39 7.07
CA ALA A 445 -6.47 -3.06 6.62
C ALA A 445 -7.52 -1.98 6.91
N ASP A 446 -8.80 -2.35 6.98
CA ASP A 446 -9.91 -1.50 7.40
C ASP A 446 -9.74 -0.90 8.78
N ARG A 447 -9.17 -1.69 9.70
CA ARG A 447 -9.19 -1.42 11.13
C ARG A 447 -7.82 -1.74 11.73
N PRO A 448 -7.04 -0.70 12.09
CA PRO A 448 -5.69 -0.91 12.62
C PRO A 448 -5.73 -1.68 13.94
N GLN A 449 -4.71 -2.51 14.16
CA GLN A 449 -4.51 -3.21 15.42
C GLN A 449 -3.79 -2.28 16.40
N THR A 450 -4.49 -1.87 17.46
CA THR A 450 -3.97 -0.84 18.36
C THR A 450 -3.02 -1.34 19.44
N ARG A 451 -2.86 -2.67 19.62
CA ARG A 451 -1.97 -3.30 20.62
C ARG A 451 -2.05 -2.69 22.03
N GLY A 452 -3.24 -2.23 22.42
CA GLY A 452 -3.48 -1.60 23.72
C GLY A 452 -3.13 -0.11 23.79
N SER A 453 -2.56 0.48 22.73
CA SER A 453 -2.43 1.93 22.59
C SER A 453 -3.80 2.59 22.33
N ARG A 454 -3.93 3.83 22.78
CA ARG A 454 -5.09 4.70 22.56
C ARG A 454 -4.77 5.90 21.67
N GLU A 455 -3.58 5.95 21.07
CA GLU A 455 -3.15 7.09 20.23
C GLU A 455 -4.04 7.33 19.01
N LEU A 456 -4.71 6.29 18.49
CA LEU A 456 -5.66 6.44 17.38
C LEU A 456 -7.12 6.64 17.84
N ALA A 457 -7.40 6.63 19.15
CA ALA A 457 -8.76 6.74 19.63
C ALA A 457 -9.36 8.10 19.26
N GLY A 458 -10.57 8.09 18.69
CA GLY A 458 -11.27 9.25 18.16
C GLY A 458 -10.82 9.71 16.78
N SER A 459 -9.80 9.08 16.17
CA SER A 459 -9.32 9.43 14.82
C SER A 459 -10.05 8.67 13.71
N GLU A 460 -10.02 9.20 12.50
CA GLU A 460 -10.50 8.55 11.27
C GLU A 460 -9.85 7.18 11.03
N TYR A 461 -8.69 6.90 11.62
CA TYR A 461 -7.99 5.61 11.48
C TYR A 461 -8.65 4.50 12.29
N GLN A 462 -9.09 4.79 13.52
CA GLN A 462 -9.65 3.80 14.43
C GLN A 462 -11.17 3.90 14.50
N ASP A 463 -11.76 4.83 15.23
CA ASP A 463 -13.21 4.88 15.55
C ASP A 463 -13.84 6.28 15.42
N GLY A 464 -13.07 7.28 14.99
CA GLY A 464 -13.52 8.63 14.70
C GLY A 464 -14.30 8.77 13.40
N TRP A 465 -14.54 10.02 12.98
CA TRP A 465 -15.33 10.31 11.79
C TRP A 465 -14.70 9.69 10.53
N GLY A 466 -15.50 8.97 9.73
CA GLY A 466 -15.04 8.28 8.52
C GLY A 466 -14.36 6.93 8.75
N ALA A 467 -14.13 6.51 10.01
CA ALA A 467 -13.53 5.21 10.29
C ALA A 467 -14.48 4.04 9.95
N HIS A 468 -13.95 2.92 9.48
CA HIS A 468 -14.75 1.72 9.22
C HIS A 468 -15.26 1.11 10.53
N CYS A 469 -16.54 0.72 10.53
CA CYS A 469 -17.24 0.17 11.68
C CYS A 469 -18.10 -1.03 11.27
N SER A 470 -18.46 -1.88 12.22
CA SER A 470 -19.38 -2.99 11.97
C SER A 470 -20.81 -2.47 11.98
N LEU A 471 -21.52 -2.68 10.87
CA LEU A 471 -22.96 -2.55 10.85
C LEU A 471 -23.56 -3.75 11.60
N GLN A 472 -24.54 -3.47 12.45
CA GLN A 472 -25.44 -4.52 12.91
C GLN A 472 -26.30 -4.87 11.70
N ASN A 473 -25.89 -5.89 10.94
CA ASN A 473 -26.55 -6.16 9.68
C ASN A 473 -27.98 -6.67 9.88
N ALA A 474 -28.83 -6.28 8.94
CA ALA A 474 -30.28 -6.46 8.90
C ALA A 474 -30.68 -7.95 8.95
N GLY A 475 -31.37 -8.37 10.01
CA GLY A 475 -32.15 -9.61 10.06
C GLY A 475 -31.87 -10.58 11.22
N SER A 476 -30.62 -10.71 11.69
CA SER A 476 -30.28 -11.71 12.74
C SER A 476 -30.20 -11.15 14.16
N GLY A 477 -30.11 -9.82 14.31
CA GLY A 477 -29.92 -9.15 15.61
C GLY A 477 -28.58 -9.40 16.29
N THR A 478 -27.69 -10.21 15.72
CA THR A 478 -26.39 -10.59 16.29
C THR A 478 -25.24 -9.97 15.50
N ARG A 479 -24.30 -9.34 16.21
CA ARG A 479 -23.11 -8.73 15.59
C ARG A 479 -22.14 -9.84 15.16
N ASP A 480 -21.55 -9.69 13.96
CA ASP A 480 -20.52 -10.62 13.49
C ASP A 480 -19.30 -10.59 14.40
N GLU A 481 -18.89 -11.76 14.91
CA GLU A 481 -17.82 -11.89 15.91
C GLU A 481 -16.48 -11.32 15.44
N SER A 482 -16.19 -11.41 14.13
CA SER A 482 -14.94 -10.91 13.53
C SER A 482 -14.84 -9.38 13.58
N PHE A 483 -15.98 -8.68 13.65
CA PHE A 483 -16.04 -7.21 13.59
C PHE A 483 -16.55 -6.58 14.89
N THR A 484 -16.63 -7.36 15.97
CA THR A 484 -17.19 -6.92 17.27
C THR A 484 -16.54 -5.66 17.84
N SER A 485 -15.23 -5.50 17.63
CA SER A 485 -14.42 -4.37 18.09
C SER A 485 -14.49 -3.14 17.19
N TRP A 486 -15.19 -3.21 16.05
CA TRP A 486 -15.28 -2.12 15.08
C TRP A 486 -16.43 -1.18 15.45
N SER A 487 -16.28 -0.47 16.57
CA SER A 487 -17.22 0.54 17.04
C SER A 487 -16.81 1.95 16.60
N CYS A 488 -17.75 2.89 16.79
CA CYS A 488 -17.52 4.32 16.62
C CYS A 488 -17.34 5.01 17.97
N ALA A 489 -16.60 6.12 17.97
CA ALA A 489 -16.39 6.98 19.12
C ALA A 489 -17.70 7.67 19.55
N ASN A 490 -17.68 8.23 20.77
CA ASN A 490 -18.85 8.92 21.34
C ASN A 490 -19.39 10.02 20.41
N GLY A 491 -20.71 10.03 20.20
CA GLY A 491 -21.39 10.99 19.32
C GLY A 491 -21.46 10.58 17.84
N LEU A 492 -20.80 9.48 17.47
CA LEU A 492 -20.86 8.90 16.13
C LEU A 492 -21.70 7.61 16.12
N THR A 493 -22.28 7.29 14.97
CA THR A 493 -22.98 6.04 14.71
C THR A 493 -22.41 5.37 13.47
N CYS A 494 -22.43 4.04 13.46
CA CYS A 494 -22.05 3.28 12.28
C CYS A 494 -23.20 3.36 11.27
N GLN A 495 -22.93 3.92 10.10
CA GLN A 495 -23.91 4.11 9.04
C GLN A 495 -23.42 3.43 7.76
N ALA A 496 -24.34 2.86 6.99
CA ALA A 496 -23.98 2.16 5.77
C ALA A 496 -23.33 3.12 4.76
N ALA A 497 -22.18 2.70 4.25
CA ALA A 497 -21.54 3.35 3.11
C ALA A 497 -22.08 2.70 1.82
N ALA A 498 -22.85 3.46 1.04
CA ALA A 498 -23.54 2.93 -0.14
C ALA A 498 -24.40 1.69 0.20
N ALA A 499 -24.37 0.65 -0.65
CA ALA A 499 -25.15 -0.56 -0.45
C ALA A 499 -24.54 -1.53 0.58
N SER A 500 -23.50 -1.13 1.33
CA SER A 500 -22.81 -2.08 2.22
C SER A 500 -23.69 -2.56 3.36
N SER A 501 -23.73 -3.88 3.52
CA SER A 501 -24.57 -4.52 4.53
C SER A 501 -23.80 -4.75 5.85
N ARG A 502 -22.52 -5.15 5.81
CA ARG A 502 -21.77 -5.58 7.03
C ARG A 502 -20.85 -4.52 7.62
N ILE A 503 -20.30 -3.64 6.79
CA ILE A 503 -19.29 -2.66 7.20
C ILE A 503 -19.79 -1.27 6.81
N GLY A 504 -19.82 -0.38 7.79
CA GLY A 504 -20.22 1.01 7.61
C GLY A 504 -19.06 1.95 7.86
N MET A 505 -19.38 3.23 7.89
CA MET A 505 -18.48 4.28 8.34
C MET A 505 -19.08 5.04 9.53
N CYS A 506 -18.22 5.52 10.41
CA CYS A 506 -18.61 6.31 11.56
C CYS A 506 -18.95 7.74 11.13
N PHE A 507 -20.21 8.12 11.27
CA PHE A 507 -20.68 9.48 10.98
C PHE A 507 -21.45 10.06 12.16
N ILE A 508 -21.66 11.37 12.16
CA ILE A 508 -22.44 12.06 13.18
C ILE A 508 -23.82 11.41 13.24
N LYS A 509 -24.28 11.10 14.47
CA LYS A 509 -25.62 10.58 14.70
C LYS A 509 -26.66 11.51 14.07
N THR A 510 -27.27 11.09 12.98
CA THR A 510 -28.43 11.77 12.42
C THR A 510 -29.56 11.69 13.45
N ARG A 511 -30.13 12.85 13.78
CA ARG A 511 -31.23 12.95 14.74
C ARG A 511 -32.51 12.39 14.17
#